data_AF-A0A090R448-F1
#
_entry.id   AF-A0A090R448-F1
#
_cell.length_a   1.000
_cell.length_b   1.000
_cell.length_c   1.000
_cell.angle_alpha   90.00
_cell.angle_beta   90.00
_cell.angle_gamma   90.00
#
_symmetry.space_group_name_H-M   'P 1'
#
loop_
_entity.id
_entity.type
_entity.pdbx_description
1 polymer ?
#
loop_
_entity_poly.entity_id
_entity_poly.type
_entity_poly.pdbx_seq_one_letter_code
_entity_poly.pdbx_strand_id
1 'polypeptide(L)'
;MESLFLQHALSAYNSTSRTHYPLFGQTVTNLDAVNFYLRQAYTLASTSLRTDILITLANMATFQGNLPTALTLYQQALAHANALQQEDTLCYQAMWYAIAGLDKLAAETQCSLQSRAPQRAKSLSNVIDTVNTLLTTPMALSAKALPAMPGETMAQHAFVILGHKLNPDGSLSDLLHARLKALLALQQQTPNSRIIVTGGVKQAGITEAEKMQQWLVNHGIDNHHILMDCLAANTLENTHNSLAIARCTASHT
;
A
#
# COMPACT_ATOMS: atom_id res chain seq x y z
N MET A 1 14.04 13.67 27.73
CA MET A 1 14.87 13.03 26.70
C MET A 1 14.12 11.95 25.92
N GLU A 2 13.37 11.05 26.57
CA GLU A 2 12.51 10.05 25.89
C GLU A 2 11.56 10.66 24.82
N SER A 3 10.75 11.65 25.21
CA SER A 3 9.81 12.34 24.30
C SER A 3 10.51 12.99 23.08
N LEU A 4 11.75 13.45 23.23
CA LEU A 4 12.51 14.04 22.13
C LEU A 4 12.87 12.99 21.07
N PHE A 5 13.27 11.79 21.49
CA PHE A 5 13.54 10.71 20.55
C PHE A 5 12.28 10.23 19.82
N LEU A 6 11.13 10.18 20.51
CA LEU A 6 9.87 9.88 19.86
C LEU A 6 9.47 10.95 18.82
N GLN A 7 9.69 12.23 19.11
CA GLN A 7 9.46 13.32 18.16
C GLN A 7 10.40 13.22 16.95
N HIS A 8 11.68 12.91 17.16
CA HIS A 8 12.61 12.70 16.05
C HIS A 8 12.25 11.47 15.20
N ALA A 9 11.81 10.38 15.83
CA ALA A 9 11.30 9.21 15.11
C ALA A 9 10.09 9.58 14.24
N LEU A 10 9.12 10.34 14.79
CA LEU A 10 7.96 10.80 14.03
C LEU A 10 8.34 11.74 12.88
N SER A 11 9.28 12.66 13.12
CA SER A 11 9.81 13.56 12.08
C SER A 11 10.50 12.78 10.96
N ALA A 12 11.28 11.76 11.29
CA ALA A 12 11.92 10.91 10.30
C ALA A 12 10.87 10.12 9.50
N TYR A 13 9.87 9.54 10.16
CA TYR A 13 8.80 8.79 9.49
C TYR A 13 8.04 9.65 8.48
N ASN A 14 7.72 10.90 8.84
CA ASN A 14 6.99 11.83 7.98
C ASN A 14 7.86 12.53 6.92
N SER A 15 9.16 12.26 6.88
CA SER A 15 10.06 12.87 5.90
C SER A 15 9.72 12.45 4.46
N THR A 16 9.68 13.43 3.56
CA THR A 16 9.57 13.19 2.11
C THR A 16 10.87 12.62 1.52
N SER A 17 12.01 12.85 2.18
CA SER A 17 13.30 12.27 1.81
C SER A 17 13.45 10.87 2.38
N ARG A 18 12.91 9.87 1.65
CA ARG A 18 12.86 8.47 2.10
C ARG A 18 14.22 7.77 2.11
N THR A 19 15.08 8.08 1.15
CA THR A 19 16.38 7.42 0.98
C THR A 19 17.57 8.27 1.42
N HIS A 20 17.36 9.56 1.71
CA HIS A 20 18.43 10.52 2.02
C HIS A 20 18.07 11.37 3.24
N TYR A 21 17.90 10.73 4.39
CA TYR A 21 17.63 11.37 5.67
C TYR A 21 18.95 11.65 6.42
N PRO A 22 19.17 12.88 6.94
CA PRO A 22 20.39 13.20 7.68
C PRO A 22 20.33 12.63 9.11
N LEU A 23 21.38 11.90 9.51
CA LEU A 23 21.51 11.34 10.86
C LEU A 23 22.98 11.40 11.29
N PHE A 24 23.31 12.24 12.28
CA PHE A 24 24.67 12.43 12.84
C PHE A 24 25.78 12.60 11.79
N GLY A 25 25.56 13.46 10.80
CA GLY A 25 26.54 13.72 9.74
C GLY A 25 26.63 12.62 8.68
N GLN A 26 25.81 11.58 8.77
CA GLN A 26 25.63 10.57 7.72
C GLN A 26 24.28 10.76 7.03
N THR A 27 24.12 10.10 5.89
CA THR A 27 22.86 10.01 5.15
C THR A 27 22.38 8.57 5.18
N VAL A 28 21.17 8.35 5.68
CA VAL A 28 20.53 7.03 5.84
C VAL A 28 19.12 7.05 5.26
N THR A 29 18.43 5.91 5.23
CA THR A 29 16.98 5.94 4.93
C THR A 29 16.21 6.56 6.08
N ASN A 30 15.04 7.14 5.80
CA ASN A 30 14.21 7.71 6.85
C ASN A 30 13.74 6.64 7.86
N LEU A 31 13.49 5.40 7.41
CA LEU A 31 13.14 4.28 8.28
C LEU A 31 14.32 3.84 9.17
N ASP A 32 15.57 3.92 8.69
CA ASP A 32 16.72 3.66 9.54
C ASP A 32 16.87 4.71 10.64
N ALA A 33 16.58 5.98 10.32
CA ALA A 33 16.51 7.04 11.33
C ALA A 33 15.37 6.81 12.33
N VAL A 34 14.18 6.38 11.88
CA VAL A 34 13.07 5.96 12.77
C VAL A 34 13.55 4.85 13.71
N ASN A 35 14.13 3.77 13.17
CA ASN A 35 14.65 2.66 13.95
C ASN A 35 15.69 3.11 14.98
N PHE A 36 16.61 3.99 14.58
CA PHE A 36 17.61 4.55 15.48
C PHE A 36 16.95 5.29 16.65
N TYR A 37 16.06 6.25 16.37
CA TYR A 37 15.45 7.07 17.42
C TYR A 37 14.52 6.27 18.32
N LEU A 38 13.77 5.30 17.78
CA LEU A 38 12.94 4.39 18.58
C LEU A 38 13.78 3.54 19.53
N ARG A 39 14.96 3.06 19.11
CA ARG A 39 15.88 2.33 19.99
C ARG A 39 16.45 3.21 21.09
N GLN A 40 16.70 4.50 20.83
CA GLN A 40 17.09 5.45 21.88
C GLN A 40 15.93 5.73 22.84
N ALA A 41 14.69 5.85 22.36
CA ALA A 41 13.52 6.00 23.21
C ALA A 41 13.30 4.76 24.10
N TYR A 42 13.50 3.55 23.55
CA TYR A 42 13.31 2.28 24.26
C TYR A 42 14.14 2.18 25.56
N THR A 43 15.40 2.64 25.54
CA THR A 43 16.29 2.57 26.71
C THR A 43 15.79 3.44 27.87
N LEU A 44 15.04 4.49 27.56
CA LEU A 44 14.52 5.46 28.54
C LEU A 44 13.06 5.17 28.94
N ALA A 45 12.33 4.40 28.13
CA ALA A 45 10.89 4.22 28.24
C ALA A 45 10.44 3.37 29.45
N SER A 46 9.22 3.65 29.92
CA SER A 46 8.47 2.78 30.86
C SER A 46 8.09 1.44 30.22
N THR A 47 7.74 0.43 31.02
CA THR A 47 7.38 -0.90 30.52
C THR A 47 6.25 -0.88 29.48
N SER A 48 5.17 -0.14 29.73
CA SER A 48 4.04 -0.05 28.77
C SER A 48 4.50 0.55 27.45
N LEU A 49 5.25 1.65 27.49
CA LEU A 49 5.74 2.32 26.30
C LEU A 49 6.81 1.49 25.57
N ARG A 50 7.64 0.73 26.27
CA ARG A 50 8.60 -0.21 25.67
C ARG A 50 7.89 -1.23 24.78
N THR A 51 6.74 -1.75 25.21
CA THR A 51 5.93 -2.66 24.40
C THR A 51 5.47 -1.98 23.11
N ASP A 52 4.93 -0.77 23.18
CA ASP A 52 4.50 -0.03 21.99
C ASP A 52 5.66 0.29 21.03
N ILE A 53 6.83 0.62 21.60
CA ILE A 53 8.06 0.82 20.82
C ILE A 53 8.50 -0.49 20.14
N LEU A 54 8.42 -1.63 20.82
CA LEU A 54 8.76 -2.94 20.23
C LEU A 54 7.80 -3.31 19.09
N ILE A 55 6.49 -3.10 19.28
CA ILE A 55 5.49 -3.31 18.21
C ILE A 55 5.79 -2.38 17.02
N THR A 56 6.14 -1.12 17.28
CA THR A 56 6.48 -0.16 16.21
C THR A 56 7.76 -0.57 15.48
N LEU A 57 8.80 -0.99 16.19
CA LEU A 57 10.04 -1.52 15.60
C LEU A 57 9.77 -2.80 14.78
N ALA A 58 8.88 -3.68 15.25
CA ALA A 58 8.47 -4.86 14.52
C ALA A 58 7.77 -4.49 13.21
N ASN A 59 6.83 -3.53 13.25
CA ASN A 59 6.19 -2.98 12.06
C ASN A 59 7.23 -2.40 11.08
N MET A 60 8.22 -1.63 11.55
CA MET A 60 9.31 -1.13 10.69
C MET A 60 10.09 -2.27 10.03
N ALA A 61 10.43 -3.32 10.79
CA ALA A 61 11.11 -4.49 10.23
C ALA A 61 10.26 -5.18 9.14
N THR A 62 8.94 -5.25 9.30
CA THR A 62 8.06 -5.79 8.23
C THR A 62 8.01 -4.92 6.99
N PHE A 63 8.00 -3.59 7.13
CA PHE A 63 8.08 -2.67 5.98
C PHE A 63 9.41 -2.80 5.23
N GLN A 64 10.48 -3.13 5.94
CA GLN A 64 11.81 -3.38 5.35
C GLN A 64 11.97 -4.82 4.84
N GLY A 65 10.93 -5.66 4.90
CA GLY A 65 10.97 -7.07 4.47
C GLY A 65 11.76 -7.99 5.39
N ASN A 66 12.19 -7.53 6.56
CA ASN A 66 12.93 -8.32 7.54
C ASN A 66 11.98 -9.03 8.52
N LEU A 67 11.26 -10.01 7.99
CA LEU A 67 10.27 -10.77 8.74
C LEU A 67 10.83 -11.50 9.98
N PRO A 68 12.03 -12.14 9.94
CA PRO A 68 12.60 -12.77 11.12
C PRO A 68 12.77 -11.78 12.29
N THR A 69 13.31 -10.59 12.01
CA THR A 69 13.48 -9.55 13.04
C THR A 69 12.14 -9.07 13.59
N ALA A 70 11.15 -8.87 12.71
CA ALA A 70 9.81 -8.47 13.13
C ALA A 70 9.18 -9.48 14.09
N LEU A 71 9.21 -10.78 13.75
CA LEU A 71 8.63 -11.83 14.58
C LEU A 71 9.31 -11.93 15.95
N THR A 72 10.64 -11.79 16.01
CA THR A 72 11.37 -11.70 17.29
C THR A 72 10.92 -10.50 18.12
N LEU A 73 10.74 -9.32 17.51
CA LEU A 73 10.32 -8.11 18.22
C LEU A 73 8.87 -8.22 18.73
N TYR A 74 7.95 -8.82 17.95
CA TYR A 74 6.59 -9.11 18.43
C TYR A 74 6.60 -10.08 19.62
N GLN A 75 7.42 -11.12 19.58
CA GLN A 75 7.57 -12.04 20.71
C GLN A 75 8.11 -11.33 21.97
N GLN A 76 9.09 -10.43 21.81
CA GLN A 76 9.59 -9.61 22.91
C GLN A 76 8.51 -8.67 23.46
N ALA A 77 7.69 -8.06 22.59
CA ALA A 77 6.59 -7.20 23.00
C ALA A 77 5.56 -7.98 23.84
N LEU A 78 5.19 -9.18 23.39
CA LEU A 78 4.16 -10.00 24.04
C LEU A 78 4.51 -10.36 25.50
N ALA A 79 5.80 -10.54 25.82
CA ALA A 79 6.27 -10.91 27.15
C ALA A 79 5.92 -9.87 28.26
N HIS A 80 5.72 -8.61 27.87
CA HIS A 80 5.43 -7.51 28.80
C HIS A 80 4.16 -6.73 28.42
N ALA A 81 3.39 -7.23 27.46
CA ALA A 81 2.21 -6.58 26.95
C ALA A 81 1.06 -6.61 27.97
N ASN A 82 0.35 -5.50 28.11
CA ASN A 82 -0.96 -5.46 28.77
C ASN A 82 -2.03 -6.13 27.89
N ALA A 83 -3.27 -6.27 28.38
CA ALA A 83 -4.33 -6.98 27.66
C ALA A 83 -4.57 -6.45 26.22
N LEU A 84 -4.65 -5.13 26.04
CA LEU A 84 -4.87 -4.51 24.73
C LEU A 84 -3.67 -4.73 23.80
N GLN A 85 -2.46 -4.51 24.32
CA GLN A 85 -1.21 -4.73 23.57
C GLN A 85 -1.02 -6.21 23.18
N GLN A 86 -1.49 -7.15 24.01
CA GLN A 86 -1.48 -8.57 23.69
C GLN A 86 -2.38 -8.86 22.49
N GLU A 87 -3.58 -8.30 22.44
CA GLU A 87 -4.47 -8.46 21.28
C GLU A 87 -3.84 -7.89 20.00
N ASP A 88 -3.26 -6.69 20.06
CA ASP A 88 -2.60 -6.07 18.90
C ASP A 88 -1.43 -6.91 18.40
N THR A 89 -0.58 -7.36 19.32
CA THR A 89 0.60 -8.18 19.00
C THR A 89 0.19 -9.52 18.40
N LEU A 90 -0.83 -10.18 18.96
CA LEU A 90 -1.37 -11.44 18.43
C LEU A 90 -1.96 -11.25 17.02
N CYS A 91 -2.64 -10.13 16.74
CA CYS A 91 -3.11 -9.82 15.39
C CYS A 91 -1.95 -9.75 14.38
N TYR A 92 -0.87 -9.05 14.72
CA TYR A 92 0.30 -8.97 13.85
C TYR A 92 0.96 -10.34 13.66
N GLN A 93 1.20 -11.09 14.74
CA GLN A 93 1.83 -12.40 14.66
C GLN A 93 1.02 -13.40 13.83
N ALA A 94 -0.29 -13.48 14.04
CA ALA A 94 -1.14 -14.39 13.29
C ALA A 94 -1.14 -14.07 11.78
N MET A 95 -1.21 -12.78 11.41
CA MET A 95 -1.08 -12.35 10.01
C MET A 95 0.26 -12.77 9.41
N TRP A 96 1.34 -12.43 10.09
CA TRP A 96 2.69 -12.65 9.57
C TRP A 96 3.08 -14.13 9.53
N TYR A 97 2.65 -14.93 10.51
CA TYR A 97 2.82 -16.38 10.46
C TYR A 97 2.03 -17.00 9.31
N ALA A 98 0.80 -16.55 9.04
CA ALA A 98 0.00 -17.03 7.91
C ALA A 98 0.68 -16.71 6.57
N ILE A 99 1.12 -15.46 6.37
CA ILE A 99 1.83 -15.04 5.15
C ILE A 99 3.16 -15.78 4.98
N ALA A 100 3.84 -16.13 6.07
CA ALA A 100 5.10 -16.87 6.06
C ALA A 100 4.95 -18.39 5.81
N GLY A 101 3.73 -18.92 5.77
CA GLY A 101 3.48 -20.37 5.71
C GLY A 101 3.85 -21.10 7.00
N LEU A 102 3.85 -20.40 8.15
CA LEU A 102 4.12 -20.98 9.47
C LEU A 102 2.81 -21.45 10.11
N ASP A 103 2.10 -22.36 9.43
CA ASP A 103 0.69 -22.70 9.68
C ASP A 103 0.40 -23.10 11.13
N LYS A 104 1.29 -23.87 11.75
CA LYS A 104 1.13 -24.28 13.16
C LYS A 104 1.14 -23.07 14.10
N LEU A 105 2.10 -22.16 13.93
CA LEU A 105 2.21 -20.95 14.75
C LEU A 105 1.06 -20.00 14.46
N ALA A 106 0.62 -19.90 13.20
CA ALA A 106 -0.56 -19.12 12.83
C ALA A 106 -1.82 -19.64 13.53
N ALA A 107 -2.06 -20.96 13.50
CA ALA A 107 -3.21 -21.58 14.15
C ALA A 107 -3.20 -21.43 15.68
N GLU A 108 -2.04 -21.65 16.33
CA GLU A 108 -1.88 -21.47 17.77
C GLU A 108 -2.12 -20.01 18.20
N THR A 109 -1.57 -19.06 17.43
CA THR A 109 -1.75 -17.63 17.67
C THR A 109 -3.20 -17.21 17.44
N GLN A 110 -3.85 -17.73 16.40
CA GLN A 110 -5.26 -17.47 16.10
C GLN A 110 -6.18 -18.01 17.19
N CYS A 111 -5.93 -19.22 17.72
CA CYS A 111 -6.66 -19.75 18.88
C CYS A 111 -6.49 -18.86 20.12
N SER A 112 -5.26 -18.38 20.36
CA SER A 112 -4.97 -17.45 21.45
C SER A 112 -5.74 -16.13 21.29
N LEU A 113 -5.74 -15.55 20.09
CA LEU A 113 -6.51 -14.35 19.77
C LEU A 113 -8.02 -14.59 19.89
N GLN A 114 -8.54 -15.73 19.41
CA GLN A 114 -9.96 -16.09 19.47
C GLN A 114 -10.48 -16.16 20.91
N SER A 115 -9.69 -16.73 21.82
CA SER A 115 -10.07 -16.82 23.24
C SER A 115 -10.12 -15.46 23.95
N ARG A 116 -9.39 -14.46 23.44
CA ARG A 116 -9.25 -13.13 24.06
C ARG A 116 -10.16 -12.08 23.41
N ALA A 117 -10.12 -12.01 22.09
CA ALA A 117 -10.80 -11.01 21.27
C ALA A 117 -11.47 -11.69 20.05
N PRO A 118 -12.61 -12.40 20.25
CA PRO A 118 -13.22 -13.23 19.22
C PRO A 118 -13.66 -12.44 17.98
N GLN A 119 -14.10 -11.18 18.15
CA GLN A 119 -14.44 -10.32 17.02
C GLN A 119 -13.21 -9.95 16.19
N ARG A 120 -12.09 -9.60 16.84
CA ARG A 120 -10.83 -9.27 16.17
C ARG A 120 -10.26 -10.49 15.46
N ALA A 121 -10.30 -11.66 16.09
CA ALA A 121 -9.90 -12.93 15.49
C ALA A 121 -10.67 -13.21 14.19
N LYS A 122 -12.00 -13.05 14.21
CA LYS A 122 -12.85 -13.21 13.04
C LYS A 122 -12.52 -12.19 11.94
N SER A 123 -12.37 -10.91 12.29
CA SER A 123 -11.98 -9.88 11.34
C SER A 123 -10.63 -10.18 10.69
N LEU A 124 -9.66 -10.66 11.48
CA LEU A 124 -8.34 -11.03 10.98
C LEU A 124 -8.39 -12.23 10.03
N SER A 125 -9.16 -13.27 10.34
CA SER A 125 -9.38 -14.41 9.43
C SER A 125 -9.93 -13.95 8.09
N ASN A 126 -10.94 -13.06 8.09
CA ASN A 126 -11.49 -12.52 6.85
C ASN A 126 -10.43 -11.77 6.02
N VAL A 127 -9.52 -11.04 6.67
CA VAL A 127 -8.42 -10.36 5.97
C VAL A 127 -7.44 -11.37 5.38
N ILE A 128 -7.02 -12.39 6.16
CA ILE A 128 -6.11 -13.45 5.68
C ILE A 128 -6.74 -14.19 4.49
N ASP A 129 -8.01 -14.57 4.58
CA ASP A 129 -8.73 -15.25 3.50
C ASP A 129 -8.83 -14.39 2.24
N THR A 130 -9.10 -13.09 2.42
CA THR A 130 -9.10 -12.12 1.30
C THR A 130 -7.73 -12.04 0.65
N VAL A 131 -6.65 -11.94 1.44
CA VAL A 131 -5.27 -11.89 0.92
C VAL A 131 -4.94 -13.19 0.18
N ASN A 132 -5.24 -14.36 0.75
CA ASN A 132 -5.00 -15.65 0.11
C ASN A 132 -5.78 -15.80 -1.20
N THR A 133 -7.02 -15.32 -1.25
CA THR A 133 -7.82 -15.29 -2.47
C THR A 133 -7.18 -14.40 -3.53
N LEU A 134 -6.74 -13.20 -3.15
CA LEU A 134 -6.09 -12.27 -4.07
C LEU A 134 -4.75 -12.80 -4.59
N LEU A 135 -3.93 -13.43 -3.74
CA LEU A 135 -2.65 -14.02 -4.13
C LEU A 135 -2.80 -15.21 -5.08
N THR A 136 -3.93 -15.91 -5.02
CA THR A 136 -4.24 -17.06 -5.90
C THR A 136 -5.08 -16.67 -7.11
N THR A 137 -5.56 -15.43 -7.19
CA THR A 137 -6.31 -14.92 -8.34
C THR A 137 -5.36 -14.76 -9.52
N PRO A 138 -5.60 -15.44 -10.67
CA PRO A 138 -4.73 -15.32 -11.83
C PRO A 138 -4.68 -13.88 -12.35
N MET A 139 -3.50 -13.27 -12.33
CA MET A 139 -3.28 -12.00 -13.02
C MET A 139 -3.02 -12.26 -14.50
N ALA A 140 -3.88 -11.74 -15.38
CA ALA A 140 -3.61 -11.72 -16.81
C ALA A 140 -2.47 -10.73 -17.09
N LEU A 141 -1.25 -11.25 -17.25
CA LEU A 141 -0.03 -10.46 -17.52
C LEU A 141 0.10 -10.00 -18.99
N SER A 142 -0.93 -10.23 -19.81
CA SER A 142 -0.87 -9.97 -21.25
C SER A 142 -1.64 -8.69 -21.62
N ALA A 143 -0.92 -7.71 -22.17
CA ALA A 143 -1.51 -6.54 -22.81
C ALA A 143 -2.10 -6.83 -24.21
N LYS A 144 -2.10 -8.10 -24.67
CA LYS A 144 -2.56 -8.46 -26.03
C LYS A 144 -4.03 -8.83 -26.13
N ALA A 145 -4.63 -9.27 -25.02
CA ALA A 145 -6.02 -9.68 -24.98
C ALA A 145 -6.55 -9.52 -23.55
N LEU A 146 -7.78 -9.04 -23.43
CA LEU A 146 -8.50 -9.06 -22.17
C LEU A 146 -8.75 -10.51 -21.75
N PRO A 147 -8.58 -10.86 -20.47
CA PRO A 147 -9.01 -12.17 -19.98
C PRO A 147 -10.51 -12.31 -20.20
N ALA A 148 -10.94 -13.46 -20.73
CA ALA A 148 -12.36 -13.79 -20.76
C ALA A 148 -12.85 -14.00 -19.32
N MET A 149 -13.65 -13.06 -18.82
CA MET A 149 -14.27 -13.18 -17.50
C MET A 149 -15.58 -13.98 -17.63
N PRO A 150 -15.78 -15.07 -16.87
CA PRO A 150 -16.99 -15.89 -16.97
C PRO A 150 -18.25 -15.07 -16.66
N GLY A 151 -19.19 -15.01 -17.61
CA GLY A 151 -20.49 -14.35 -17.42
C GLY A 151 -20.53 -12.84 -17.69
N GLU A 152 -19.42 -12.22 -18.10
CA GLU A 152 -19.39 -10.79 -18.45
C GLU A 152 -19.77 -10.57 -19.93
N THR A 153 -20.80 -9.77 -20.16
CA THR A 153 -20.94 -9.09 -21.45
C THR A 153 -19.86 -8.00 -21.50
N MET A 154 -19.07 -7.96 -22.59
CA MET A 154 -17.99 -6.98 -22.83
C MET A 154 -18.47 -5.50 -22.90
N ALA A 155 -19.68 -5.21 -22.41
CA ALA A 155 -20.41 -3.98 -22.66
C ALA A 155 -19.99 -2.83 -21.73
N GLN A 156 -19.35 -3.08 -20.57
CA GLN A 156 -18.97 -2.01 -19.63
C GLN A 156 -17.65 -2.30 -18.88
N HIS A 157 -16.52 -2.18 -19.57
CA HIS A 157 -15.20 -2.19 -18.94
C HIS A 157 -14.65 -0.78 -18.72
N ALA A 158 -13.92 -0.58 -17.62
CA ALA A 158 -13.11 0.60 -17.38
C ALA A 158 -11.64 0.19 -17.22
N PHE A 159 -10.74 0.90 -17.90
CA PHE A 159 -9.30 0.79 -17.68
C PHE A 159 -8.89 1.79 -16.61
N VAL A 160 -8.20 1.33 -15.56
CA VAL A 160 -7.61 2.21 -14.55
C VAL A 160 -6.11 2.27 -14.76
N ILE A 161 -5.60 3.45 -15.10
CA ILE A 161 -4.17 3.71 -15.26
C ILE A 161 -3.66 4.40 -14.01
N LEU A 162 -2.92 3.64 -13.21
CA LEU A 162 -2.26 4.17 -12.03
C LEU A 162 -1.14 5.14 -12.43
N GLY A 163 -1.00 6.20 -11.65
CA GLY A 163 0.08 7.16 -11.75
C GLY A 163 1.45 6.57 -11.43
N HIS A 164 2.49 7.29 -11.84
CA HIS A 164 3.87 7.09 -11.47
C HIS A 164 4.61 8.41 -11.69
N LYS A 165 5.58 8.69 -10.82
CA LYS A 165 6.30 9.96 -10.78
C LYS A 165 6.71 10.43 -12.18
N LEU A 166 6.32 11.65 -12.53
CA LEU A 166 6.81 12.32 -13.75
C LEU A 166 8.32 12.59 -13.64
N ASN A 167 8.97 12.74 -14.78
CA ASN A 167 10.34 13.21 -14.83
C ASN A 167 10.46 14.62 -14.24
N PRO A 168 11.66 15.07 -13.83
CA PRO A 168 11.88 16.42 -13.27
C PRO A 168 11.34 17.57 -14.13
N ASP A 169 11.30 17.38 -15.45
CA ASP A 169 10.79 18.34 -16.44
C ASP A 169 9.27 18.26 -16.69
N GLY A 170 8.55 17.36 -15.98
CA GLY A 170 7.11 17.13 -16.18
C GLY A 170 6.76 16.24 -17.37
N SER A 171 7.75 15.62 -18.03
CA SER A 171 7.49 14.57 -19.03
C SER A 171 7.05 13.25 -18.37
N LEU A 172 6.35 12.41 -19.14
CA LEU A 172 5.96 11.07 -18.70
C LEU A 172 7.22 10.21 -18.51
N SER A 173 7.26 9.45 -17.42
CA SER A 173 8.25 8.41 -17.22
C SER A 173 8.08 7.26 -18.22
N ASP A 174 9.13 6.45 -18.42
CA ASP A 174 9.08 5.27 -19.28
C ASP A 174 7.99 4.28 -18.86
N LEU A 175 7.77 4.15 -17.54
CA LEU A 175 6.72 3.29 -16.99
C LEU A 175 5.32 3.78 -17.35
N LEU A 176 5.06 5.10 -17.27
CA LEU A 176 3.77 5.65 -17.71
C LEU A 176 3.58 5.47 -19.21
N HIS A 177 4.62 5.75 -20.02
CA HIS A 177 4.54 5.50 -21.47
C HIS A 177 4.20 4.04 -21.79
N ALA A 178 4.79 3.07 -21.09
CA ALA A 178 4.49 1.66 -21.28
C ALA A 178 3.02 1.32 -20.95
N ARG A 179 2.48 1.86 -19.85
CA ARG A 179 1.07 1.69 -19.46
C ARG A 179 0.11 2.26 -20.51
N LEU A 180 0.39 3.47 -21.00
CA LEU A 180 -0.47 4.12 -21.99
C LEU A 180 -0.43 3.40 -23.34
N LYS A 181 0.75 2.92 -23.78
CA LYS A 181 0.86 2.09 -25.00
C LYS A 181 0.10 0.77 -24.89
N ALA A 182 0.15 0.12 -23.72
CA ALA A 182 -0.62 -1.10 -23.47
C ALA A 182 -2.13 -0.83 -23.55
N LEU A 183 -2.60 0.28 -22.98
CA LEU A 183 -4.00 0.70 -23.12
C LEU A 183 -4.38 0.91 -24.59
N LEU A 184 -3.57 1.62 -25.39
CA LEU A 184 -3.89 1.86 -26.80
C LEU A 184 -4.07 0.56 -27.59
N ALA A 185 -3.26 -0.47 -27.31
CA ALA A 185 -3.41 -1.78 -27.94
C ALA A 185 -4.74 -2.46 -27.59
N LEU A 186 -5.20 -2.30 -26.34
CA LEU A 186 -6.48 -2.87 -25.87
C LEU A 186 -7.68 -2.05 -26.33
N GLN A 187 -7.58 -0.72 -26.40
CA GLN A 187 -8.68 0.15 -26.79
C GLN A 187 -9.17 -0.11 -28.22
N GLN A 188 -8.31 -0.62 -29.12
CA GLN A 188 -8.73 -1.07 -30.46
C GLN A 188 -9.76 -2.22 -30.40
N GLN A 189 -9.69 -3.06 -29.36
CA GLN A 189 -10.61 -4.18 -29.14
C GLN A 189 -11.83 -3.75 -28.31
N THR A 190 -11.70 -2.68 -27.54
CA THR A 190 -12.73 -2.19 -26.62
C THR A 190 -13.00 -0.68 -26.78
N PRO A 191 -13.56 -0.25 -27.93
CA PRO A 191 -13.74 1.17 -28.23
C PRO A 191 -14.68 1.88 -27.25
N ASN A 192 -15.61 1.15 -26.62
CA ASN A 192 -16.58 1.70 -25.68
C ASN A 192 -16.08 1.77 -24.22
N SER A 193 -14.87 1.29 -23.94
CA SER A 193 -14.34 1.29 -22.57
C SER A 193 -14.08 2.72 -22.08
N ARG A 194 -14.40 2.93 -20.80
CA ARG A 194 -13.98 4.13 -20.08
C ARG A 194 -12.51 4.00 -19.68
N ILE A 195 -11.83 5.13 -19.56
CA ILE A 195 -10.44 5.21 -19.14
C ILE A 195 -10.38 6.12 -17.92
N ILE A 196 -9.87 5.62 -16.81
CA ILE A 196 -9.65 6.35 -15.58
C ILE A 196 -8.14 6.55 -15.44
N VAL A 197 -7.68 7.79 -15.38
CA VAL A 197 -6.28 8.13 -15.12
C VAL A 197 -6.17 8.78 -13.74
N THR A 198 -5.31 8.27 -12.87
CA THR A 198 -5.19 8.74 -11.47
C THR A 198 -3.76 9.12 -11.13
N GLY A 199 -3.60 10.24 -10.42
CA GLY A 199 -2.33 10.73 -9.90
C GLY A 199 -2.33 12.26 -9.83
N GLY A 200 -2.45 12.80 -8.63
CA GLY A 200 -2.68 14.22 -8.33
C GLY A 200 -1.45 15.01 -7.86
N VAL A 201 -0.33 14.35 -7.57
CA VAL A 201 0.90 15.05 -7.16
C VAL A 201 1.48 15.80 -8.36
N LYS A 202 1.62 17.12 -8.23
CA LYS A 202 2.19 17.96 -9.27
C LYS A 202 3.70 17.84 -9.33
N GLN A 203 4.21 17.74 -10.55
CA GLN A 203 5.63 17.84 -10.89
C GLN A 203 5.75 18.82 -12.05
N ALA A 204 6.61 19.83 -11.92
CA ALA A 204 6.69 20.93 -12.87
C ALA A 204 5.33 21.60 -13.18
N GLY A 205 4.45 21.68 -12.18
CA GLY A 205 3.15 22.36 -12.26
C GLY A 205 1.99 21.53 -12.85
N ILE A 206 2.26 20.31 -13.34
CA ILE A 206 1.27 19.41 -13.95
C ILE A 206 1.14 18.10 -13.16
N THR A 207 -0.06 17.53 -13.09
CA THR A 207 -0.29 16.22 -12.46
C THR A 207 -0.02 15.07 -13.42
N GLU A 208 0.15 13.86 -12.87
CA GLU A 208 0.28 12.64 -13.66
C GLU A 208 -1.00 12.37 -14.48
N ALA A 209 -2.18 12.57 -13.89
CA ALA A 209 -3.48 12.41 -14.55
C ALA A 209 -3.64 13.37 -15.75
N GLU A 210 -3.32 14.65 -15.57
CA GLU A 210 -3.37 15.66 -16.64
C GLU A 210 -2.42 15.27 -17.79
N LYS A 211 -1.21 14.82 -17.46
CA LYS A 211 -0.22 14.43 -18.47
C LYS A 211 -0.63 13.18 -19.25
N MET A 212 -1.22 12.19 -18.57
CA MET A 212 -1.75 10.98 -19.20
C MET A 212 -2.94 11.31 -20.13
N GLN A 213 -3.87 12.18 -19.72
CA GLN A 213 -4.98 12.62 -20.56
C GLN A 213 -4.46 13.30 -21.84
N GLN A 214 -3.56 14.29 -21.71
CA GLN A 214 -2.96 14.98 -22.86
C GLN A 214 -2.33 13.99 -23.84
N TRP A 215 -1.60 13.01 -23.32
CA TRP A 215 -0.97 11.99 -24.15
C TRP A 215 -2.00 11.13 -24.88
N LEU A 216 -3.04 10.65 -24.21
CA LEU A 216 -4.09 9.81 -24.81
C LEU A 216 -4.87 10.55 -25.90
N VAL A 217 -5.23 11.81 -25.66
CA VAL A 217 -5.93 12.65 -26.66
C VAL A 217 -5.05 12.85 -27.90
N ASN A 218 -3.75 13.11 -27.71
CA ASN A 218 -2.80 13.22 -28.82
C ASN A 218 -2.63 11.91 -29.62
N HIS A 219 -3.05 10.77 -29.05
CA HIS A 219 -3.02 9.46 -29.71
C HIS A 219 -4.42 9.00 -30.16
N GLY A 220 -5.38 9.92 -30.27
CA GLY A 220 -6.68 9.67 -30.89
C GLY A 220 -7.77 9.13 -29.97
N ILE A 221 -7.54 9.12 -28.65
CA ILE A 221 -8.60 8.81 -27.68
C ILE A 221 -9.48 10.05 -27.49
N ASP A 222 -10.79 9.88 -27.67
CA ASP A 222 -11.75 10.94 -27.38
C ASP A 222 -11.74 11.25 -25.88
N ASN A 223 -11.59 12.54 -25.56
CA ASN A 223 -11.55 13.06 -24.20
C ASN A 223 -12.80 12.66 -23.37
N HIS A 224 -13.95 12.45 -24.00
CA HIS A 224 -15.17 12.00 -23.30
C HIS A 224 -15.06 10.59 -22.70
N HIS A 225 -14.12 9.77 -23.18
CA HIS A 225 -13.83 8.46 -22.61
C HIS A 225 -12.91 8.53 -21.39
N ILE A 226 -12.22 9.66 -21.17
CA ILE A 226 -11.19 9.82 -20.15
C ILE A 226 -11.76 10.52 -18.91
N LEU A 227 -11.63 9.87 -17.77
CA LEU A 227 -12.00 10.35 -16.45
C LEU A 227 -10.73 10.54 -15.64
N MET A 228 -10.55 11.73 -15.07
CA MET A 228 -9.33 12.07 -14.35
C MET A 228 -9.55 12.10 -12.84
N ASP A 229 -8.58 11.58 -12.10
CA ASP A 229 -8.38 11.84 -10.69
C ASP A 229 -7.06 12.61 -10.49
N CYS A 230 -7.20 13.92 -10.33
CA CYS A 230 -6.10 14.84 -10.08
C CYS A 230 -5.89 15.12 -8.57
N LEU A 231 -6.53 14.36 -7.68
CA LEU A 231 -6.46 14.60 -6.23
C LEU A 231 -5.62 13.57 -5.49
N ALA A 232 -5.50 12.34 -6.00
CA ALA A 232 -4.80 11.28 -5.29
C ALA A 232 -3.30 11.57 -5.11
N ALA A 233 -2.85 11.54 -3.85
CA ALA A 233 -1.46 11.77 -3.45
C ALA A 233 -0.69 10.47 -3.15
N ASN A 234 -1.37 9.33 -3.09
CA ASN A 234 -0.78 8.04 -2.76
C ASN A 234 -1.56 6.86 -3.37
N THR A 235 -1.00 5.65 -3.26
CA THR A 235 -1.58 4.43 -3.85
C THR A 235 -2.97 4.06 -3.30
N LEU A 236 -3.24 4.35 -2.03
CA LEU A 236 -4.55 4.08 -1.42
C LEU A 236 -5.60 5.02 -2.00
N GLU A 237 -5.28 6.31 -2.10
CA GLU A 237 -6.15 7.30 -2.73
C GLU A 237 -6.37 7.00 -4.22
N ASN A 238 -5.32 6.63 -4.96
CA ASN A 238 -5.45 6.21 -6.36
C ASN A 238 -6.51 5.10 -6.51
N THR A 239 -6.45 4.09 -5.64
CA THR A 239 -7.39 2.97 -5.64
C THR A 239 -8.81 3.41 -5.26
N HIS A 240 -8.94 4.15 -4.15
CA HIS A 240 -10.23 4.58 -3.62
C HIS A 240 -10.97 5.49 -4.61
N ASN A 241 -10.28 6.50 -5.13
CA ASN A 241 -10.85 7.46 -6.06
C ASN A 241 -11.22 6.79 -7.40
N SER A 242 -10.36 5.91 -7.91
CA SER A 242 -10.66 5.16 -9.15
C SER A 242 -11.91 4.28 -9.00
N LEU A 243 -12.06 3.60 -7.86
CA LEU A 243 -13.26 2.81 -7.57
C LEU A 243 -14.51 3.67 -7.43
N ALA A 244 -14.41 4.84 -6.79
CA ALA A 244 -15.51 5.79 -6.69
C ALA A 244 -15.98 6.27 -8.07
N ILE A 245 -15.02 6.66 -8.93
CA ILE A 245 -15.30 7.07 -10.32
C ILE A 245 -16.00 5.93 -11.08
N ALA A 246 -15.46 4.71 -11.02
CA ALA A 246 -16.02 3.55 -11.72
C ALA A 246 -17.47 3.24 -11.28
N ARG A 247 -17.78 3.36 -9.99
CA ARG A 247 -19.14 3.13 -9.45
C ARG A 247 -20.14 4.18 -9.94
N CYS A 248 -19.75 5.46 -9.97
CA CYS A 248 -20.62 6.51 -10.48
C CYS A 248 -20.98 6.27 -11.95
N THR A 249 -20.03 5.82 -12.76
CA THR A 249 -20.28 5.56 -14.18
C THR A 249 -21.18 4.35 -14.47
N ALA A 250 -21.18 3.34 -13.60
CA ALA A 250 -22.06 2.16 -13.74
C ALA A 250 -23.53 2.47 -13.40
N SER A 251 -23.79 3.55 -12.66
CA SER A 251 -25.15 3.92 -12.20
C SER A 251 -25.95 4.78 -13.19
N HIS A 252 -25.40 5.10 -14.36
CA HIS A 252 -25.99 6.02 -15.35
C HIS A 252 -26.21 5.36 -16.72
N THR A 253 -26.23 4.03 -16.76
CA THR A 253 -26.57 3.18 -17.92
C THR A 253 -27.72 2.26 -17.55
#